data_AF-A0A8T6QGZ9-F1
#
_entry.id   AF-A0A8T6QGZ9-F1
#
_cell.length_a   1.000
_cell.length_b   1.000
_cell.length_c   1.000
_cell.angle_alpha   90.00
_cell.angle_beta   90.00
_cell.angle_gamma   90.00
#
_symmetry.space_group_name_H-M   'P 1'
#
loop_
_entity.id
_entity.type
_entity.pdbx_description
1 polymer ?
#
loop_
_entity_poly.entity_id
_entity_poly.type
_entity_poly.pdbx_seq_one_letter_code
_entity_poly.pdbx_strand_id
1 'polypeptide(L)'
;LGAADVDKWALYAIGQYCDQTVPDGFGGTEPRMTFNAYLAQQRKAWDVLSDFCSAMRCMPVWNGQTLTFVQDRQSDVVWPYTNSDVVVDDNGVGFRYSFSALKDRHTAVEVNYTDPQNGWQTSTELVEDPEAILRYGRNLLKM
;
A
#
# COMPACT_ATOMS: atom_id res chain seq x y z
N LEU A 1 1.70 -5.15 -24.87
CA LEU A 1 2.56 -4.52 -23.86
C LEU A 1 4.00 -4.88 -24.18
N GLY A 2 4.64 -4.07 -25.02
CA GLY A 2 6.09 -4.10 -25.17
C GLY A 2 6.76 -3.29 -24.06
N ALA A 3 8.08 -3.44 -23.88
CA ALA A 3 8.84 -2.66 -22.90
C ALA A 3 8.76 -1.13 -23.11
N ALA A 4 8.37 -0.69 -24.31
CA ALA A 4 8.15 0.72 -24.65
C ALA A 4 6.82 1.28 -24.09
N ASP A 5 5.86 0.41 -23.76
CA ASP A 5 4.55 0.81 -23.23
C ASP A 5 4.59 0.99 -21.70
N VAL A 6 5.75 0.81 -21.07
CA VAL A 6 5.94 0.84 -19.61
C VAL A 6 6.75 2.07 -19.21
N ASP A 7 6.26 2.78 -18.20
CA ASP A 7 6.95 3.94 -17.63
C ASP A 7 8.16 3.51 -16.78
N LYS A 8 9.32 3.42 -17.44
CA LYS A 8 10.60 3.07 -16.79
C LYS A 8 11.04 4.07 -15.73
N TRP A 9 10.64 5.34 -15.86
CA TRP A 9 11.08 6.39 -14.93
C TRP A 9 10.30 6.33 -13.63
N ALA A 10 9.00 6.05 -13.71
CA ALA A 10 8.19 5.74 -12.52
C ALA A 10 8.76 4.52 -11.77
N LEU A 11 9.10 3.45 -12.49
CA LEU A 11 9.70 2.25 -11.88
C LEU A 11 11.05 2.54 -11.22
N TYR A 12 11.89 3.39 -11.84
CA TYR A 12 13.18 3.77 -11.25
C TYR A 12 13.00 4.55 -9.93
N ALA A 13 12.07 5.50 -9.90
CA ALA A 13 11.78 6.26 -8.68
C ALA A 13 11.24 5.37 -7.55
N ILE A 14 10.41 4.37 -7.89
CA ILE A 14 9.93 3.35 -6.96
C ILE A 14 11.09 2.52 -6.41
N GLY A 15 12.00 2.07 -7.27
CA GLY A 15 13.19 1.31 -6.87
C GLY A 15 14.06 2.09 -5.88
N GLN A 16 14.33 3.37 -6.15
CA GLN A 16 15.09 4.21 -5.21
C GLN A 16 14.43 4.35 -3.83
N TYR A 17 13.10 4.36 -3.79
CA TYR A 17 12.37 4.41 -2.53
C TYR A 17 12.43 3.07 -1.77
N CYS A 18 12.34 1.95 -2.48
CA CYS A 18 12.48 0.61 -1.91
C CYS A 18 13.89 0.35 -1.36
N ASP A 19 14.92 0.84 -2.05
CA ASP A 19 16.33 0.70 -1.67
C ASP A 19 16.77 1.63 -0.53
N GLN A 20 15.90 2.55 -0.09
CA GLN A 20 16.24 3.45 1.00
C GLN A 20 16.45 2.67 2.30
N THR A 21 17.59 2.89 2.96
CA THR A 21 17.92 2.26 4.24
C THR A 21 17.02 2.81 5.36
N VAL A 22 16.30 1.92 6.03
CA VAL A 22 15.49 2.19 7.23
C VAL A 22 16.05 1.42 8.42
N PRO A 23 15.88 1.90 9.66
CA PRO A 23 16.30 1.15 10.85
C PRO A 23 15.57 -0.19 10.96
N ASP A 24 16.30 -1.27 11.18
CA ASP A 24 15.78 -2.64 11.31
C ASP A 24 15.15 -2.94 12.69
N GLY A 25 15.14 -1.97 13.60
CA GLY A 25 14.67 -2.14 14.98
C GLY A 25 15.63 -2.88 15.92
N PHE A 26 16.73 -3.44 15.41
CA PHE A 26 17.76 -4.18 16.15
C PHE A 26 19.13 -3.46 16.19
N GLY A 27 19.21 -2.25 15.62
CA GLY A 27 20.39 -1.40 15.63
C GLY A 27 21.19 -1.39 14.33
N GLY A 28 20.69 -2.05 13.29
CA GLY A 28 21.19 -2.00 11.93
C GLY A 28 20.26 -1.24 10.98
N THR A 29 20.49 -1.43 9.68
CA THR A 29 19.68 -0.83 8.62
C THR A 29 19.32 -1.89 7.58
N GLU A 30 18.08 -1.87 7.13
CA GLU A 30 17.58 -2.72 6.05
C GLU A 30 16.99 -1.86 4.92
N PRO A 31 16.92 -2.36 3.68
CA PRO A 31 16.15 -1.70 2.63
C PRO A 31 14.67 -1.63 3.04
N ARG A 32 14.02 -0.49 2.79
CA ARG A 32 12.61 -0.24 3.15
C ARG A 32 11.67 -1.35 2.70
N MET A 33 11.91 -1.91 1.51
CA MET A 33 11.10 -2.98 0.95
C MET A 33 12.03 -3.98 0.25
N THR A 34 11.99 -5.24 0.68
CA THR A 34 12.69 -6.35 0.02
C THR A 34 11.69 -7.36 -0.51
N PHE A 35 11.89 -7.80 -1.76
CA PHE A 35 11.00 -8.76 -2.40
C PHE A 35 11.73 -10.07 -2.70
N ASN A 36 11.38 -11.14 -1.98
CA ASN A 36 11.86 -12.49 -2.21
C ASN A 36 10.68 -13.39 -2.57
N ALA A 37 10.50 -13.72 -3.86
CA ALA A 37 9.42 -14.58 -4.29
C ALA A 37 9.88 -15.77 -5.14
N TYR A 38 9.13 -16.87 -4.98
CA TYR A 38 9.31 -18.09 -5.74
C TYR A 38 8.08 -18.34 -6.60
N LEU A 39 8.25 -18.30 -7.93
CA LEU A 39 7.18 -18.47 -8.91
C LEU A 39 7.18 -19.91 -9.43
N ALA A 40 6.49 -20.80 -8.73
CA ALA A 40 6.44 -22.23 -9.08
C ALA A 40 5.31 -22.59 -10.06
N GLN A 41 4.23 -21.82 -10.06
CA GLN A 41 2.98 -22.14 -10.75
C GLN A 41 2.62 -21.06 -11.76
N GLN A 42 2.01 -21.47 -12.88
CA GLN A 42 1.49 -20.54 -13.86
C GLN A 42 0.24 -19.85 -13.31
N ARG A 43 0.33 -18.54 -13.12
CA ARG A 43 -0.78 -17.67 -12.72
C ARG A 43 -1.04 -16.64 -13.81
N LYS A 44 -2.22 -16.01 -13.77
CA LYS A 44 -2.54 -14.91 -14.68
C LYS A 44 -1.54 -13.78 -14.46
N ALA A 45 -0.99 -13.25 -15.55
CA ALA A 45 0.04 -12.21 -15.49
C ALA A 45 -0.41 -10.97 -14.70
N TRP A 46 -1.68 -10.59 -14.82
CA TRP A 46 -2.22 -9.43 -14.09
C TRP A 46 -2.25 -9.64 -12.58
N ASP A 47 -2.64 -10.83 -12.11
CA ASP A 47 -2.67 -11.13 -10.67
C ASP A 47 -1.25 -11.11 -10.11
N VAL A 48 -0.28 -11.67 -10.83
CA VAL A 48 1.13 -11.67 -10.43
C VAL A 48 1.70 -10.24 -10.40
N LEU A 49 1.36 -9.42 -11.39
CA LEU A 49 1.76 -8.01 -11.40
C LEU A 49 1.15 -7.24 -10.24
N SER A 50 -0.13 -7.46 -9.95
CA SER A 50 -0.80 -6.84 -8.81
C SER A 50 -0.16 -7.25 -7.48
N ASP A 51 0.22 -8.53 -7.34
CA ASP A 51 0.92 -9.03 -6.14
C ASP A 51 2.29 -8.35 -5.97
N PHE A 52 3.06 -8.19 -7.06
CA PHE A 52 4.32 -7.43 -7.01
C PHE A 52 4.10 -5.96 -6.65
N CYS A 53 3.08 -5.34 -7.21
CA CYS A 53 2.76 -3.95 -6.93
C CYS A 53 2.35 -3.75 -5.47
N SER A 54 1.59 -4.68 -4.90
CA SER A 54 1.21 -4.69 -3.48
C SER A 54 2.43 -4.68 -2.56
N ALA A 55 3.45 -5.50 -2.86
CA ALA A 55 4.69 -5.55 -2.06
C ALA A 55 5.46 -4.22 -2.04
N MET A 56 5.44 -3.46 -3.16
CA MET A 56 6.10 -2.15 -3.28
C MET A 56 5.19 -0.98 -2.89
N ARG A 57 3.96 -1.24 -2.42
CA ARG A 57 2.89 -0.25 -2.20
C ARG A 57 2.66 0.65 -3.43
N CYS A 58 2.65 0.05 -4.61
CA CYS A 58 2.29 0.74 -5.83
C CYS A 58 1.01 0.16 -6.45
N MET A 59 0.38 0.94 -7.32
CA MET A 59 -0.75 0.51 -8.13
C MET A 59 -0.42 0.72 -9.62
N PRO A 60 -0.65 -0.30 -10.46
CA PRO A 60 -0.55 -0.14 -11.91
C PRO A 60 -1.74 0.67 -12.42
N VAL A 61 -1.47 1.74 -13.16
CA VAL A 61 -2.49 2.61 -13.75
C VAL A 61 -2.25 2.70 -15.25
N TRP A 62 -3.30 2.49 -16.04
CA TRP A 62 -3.27 2.73 -17.47
C TRP A 62 -3.74 4.15 -17.78
N ASN A 63 -2.83 5.00 -18.28
CA ASN A 63 -3.14 6.40 -18.59
C ASN A 63 -3.67 6.61 -20.04
N GLY A 64 -3.90 5.53 -20.79
CA GLY A 64 -4.34 5.58 -22.18
C GLY A 64 -3.21 5.41 -23.21
N GLN A 65 -1.95 5.66 -22.83
CA GLN A 65 -0.78 5.55 -23.70
C GLN A 65 0.26 4.56 -23.16
N THR A 66 0.52 4.62 -21.85
CA THR A 66 1.49 3.78 -21.16
C THR A 66 0.91 3.22 -19.86
N LEU A 67 1.45 2.09 -19.44
CA LEU A 67 1.26 1.55 -18.11
C LEU A 67 2.23 2.28 -17.17
N THR A 68 1.69 3.13 -16.31
CA THR A 68 2.46 3.82 -15.26
C THR A 68 2.19 3.18 -13.90
N PHE A 69 3.08 3.41 -12.95
CA PHE A 69 2.96 2.90 -11.59
C PHE A 69 2.93 4.08 -10.63
N VAL A 70 1.88 4.14 -9.81
CA VAL A 70 1.72 5.17 -8.78
C VAL A 70 2.02 4.53 -7.43
N GLN A 71 2.99 5.06 -6.70
CA GLN A 71 3.37 4.56 -5.39
C GLN A 71 2.74 5.39 -4.28
N ASP A 72 2.24 4.70 -3.25
CA ASP A 72 1.80 5.33 -2.02
C ASP A 72 3.02 5.69 -1.17
N ARG A 73 3.40 6.97 -1.24
CA ARG A 73 4.47 7.59 -0.44
C ARG A 73 4.01 8.95 0.03
N GLN A 74 4.51 9.36 1.20
CA GLN A 74 4.31 10.74 1.67
C GLN A 74 4.79 11.71 0.59
N SER A 75 3.89 12.57 0.15
CA SER A 75 4.12 13.56 -0.89
C SER A 75 3.59 14.89 -0.41
N ASP A 76 4.21 15.97 -0.86
CA ASP A 76 3.80 17.32 -0.49
C ASP A 76 2.38 17.60 -0.99
N VAL A 77 1.63 18.40 -0.21
CA VAL A 77 0.29 18.83 -0.60
C VAL A 77 0.39 19.67 -1.87
N VAL A 78 -0.12 19.14 -2.97
CA VAL A 78 -0.09 19.83 -4.27
C VAL A 78 -1.12 20.96 -4.33
N TRP A 79 -2.28 20.78 -3.68
CA TRP A 79 -3.33 21.80 -3.67
C TRP A 79 -4.27 21.66 -2.47
N PRO A 80 -4.50 22.73 -1.68
CA PRO A 80 -5.55 22.76 -0.67
C PRO A 80 -6.90 23.08 -1.34
N TYR A 81 -7.89 22.21 -1.17
CA TYR A 81 -9.27 22.50 -1.60
C TYR A 81 -10.09 23.04 -0.44
N THR A 82 -10.76 24.16 -0.66
CA THR A 82 -11.72 24.73 0.30
C THR A 82 -13.15 24.57 -0.21
N ASN A 83 -14.14 24.77 0.68
CA ASN A 83 -15.56 24.70 0.27
C ASN A 83 -15.94 25.77 -0.77
N SER A 84 -15.11 26.80 -0.95
CA SER A 84 -15.29 27.83 -1.99
C SER A 84 -14.78 27.38 -3.37
N ASP A 85 -13.88 26.40 -3.43
CA ASP A 85 -13.29 25.90 -4.68
C ASP A 85 -14.07 24.72 -5.28
N VAL A 86 -15.00 24.15 -4.51
CA VAL A 86 -15.79 22.98 -4.93
C VAL A 86 -17.00 23.43 -5.73
N VAL A 87 -17.10 22.93 -6.97
CA VAL A 87 -18.31 23.06 -7.78
C VAL A 87 -19.43 22.29 -7.11
N VAL A 88 -20.48 23.02 -6.74
CA VAL A 88 -21.67 22.46 -6.10
C VAL A 88 -22.43 21.60 -7.11
N ASP A 89 -22.90 20.43 -6.67
CA ASP A 89 -23.75 19.59 -7.51
C ASP A 89 -25.14 20.21 -7.76
N ASP A 90 -25.93 19.62 -8.66
CA ASP A 90 -27.27 20.10 -9.00
C ASP A 90 -28.24 20.18 -7.81
N ASN A 91 -27.92 19.56 -6.67
CA ASN A 91 -28.71 19.56 -5.43
C ASN A 91 -28.21 20.58 -4.40
N GLY A 92 -27.26 21.46 -4.74
CA GLY A 92 -26.73 22.45 -3.81
C GLY A 92 -25.75 21.87 -2.77
N VAL A 93 -25.32 20.61 -2.93
CA VAL A 93 -24.41 19.95 -1.99
C VAL A 93 -22.98 20.00 -2.54
N GLY A 94 -22.07 20.60 -1.77
CA GLY A 94 -20.63 20.56 -2.04
C GLY A 94 -20.03 19.20 -1.65
N PHE A 95 -19.06 19.20 -0.73
CA PHE A 95 -18.42 17.96 -0.27
C PHE A 95 -19.43 16.94 0.28
N ARG A 96 -19.40 15.72 -0.26
CA ARG A 96 -20.14 14.57 0.26
C ARG A 96 -19.19 13.65 1.02
N TYR A 97 -19.50 13.40 2.28
CA TYR A 97 -18.72 12.50 3.13
C TYR A 97 -19.49 11.18 3.31
N SER A 98 -18.95 10.10 2.78
CA SER A 98 -19.41 8.74 3.06
C SER A 98 -18.41 8.06 3.96
N PHE A 99 -18.89 7.39 5.01
CA PHE A 99 -18.03 6.62 5.89
C PHE A 99 -18.28 5.14 5.71
N SER A 100 -17.23 4.34 5.86
CA SER A 100 -17.35 2.89 5.99
C SER A 100 -18.17 2.53 7.23
N ALA A 101 -18.90 1.41 7.16
CA ALA A 101 -19.62 0.89 8.31
C ALA A 101 -18.63 0.54 9.43
N LEU A 102 -19.03 0.73 10.69
CA LEU A 102 -18.19 0.46 11.86
C LEU A 102 -17.60 -0.96 11.88
N LYS A 103 -18.37 -1.95 11.40
CA LYS A 103 -17.95 -3.35 11.30
C LYS A 103 -16.78 -3.59 10.32
N ASP A 104 -16.65 -2.74 9.31
CA ASP A 104 -15.61 -2.85 8.27
C ASP A 104 -14.36 -2.04 8.65
N ARG A 105 -14.36 -1.37 9.81
CA ARG A 105 -13.20 -0.68 10.37
C ARG A 105 -12.43 -1.64 11.26
N HIS A 106 -11.40 -2.25 10.70
CA HIS A 106 -10.46 -3.09 11.45
C HIS A 106 -9.46 -2.20 12.19
N THR A 107 -9.23 -2.49 13.46
CA THR A 107 -8.37 -1.70 14.37
C THR A 107 -7.17 -2.50 14.89
N ALA A 108 -7.17 -3.82 14.69
CA ALA A 108 -6.04 -4.69 14.93
C ALA A 108 -5.86 -5.65 13.74
N VAL A 109 -4.61 -5.94 13.38
CA VAL A 109 -4.28 -6.91 12.32
C VAL A 109 -3.29 -7.93 12.89
N GLU A 110 -3.61 -9.21 12.74
CA GLU A 110 -2.65 -10.31 12.93
C GLU A 110 -1.96 -10.58 11.59
N VAL A 111 -0.66 -10.28 11.52
CA VAL A 111 0.17 -10.49 10.34
C VAL A 111 1.01 -11.74 10.56
N ASN A 112 0.84 -12.72 9.68
CA ASN A 112 1.68 -13.91 9.66
C ASN A 112 2.89 -13.68 8.74
N TYR A 113 4.10 -13.93 9.25
CA TYR A 113 5.32 -13.85 8.46
C TYR A 113 6.23 -15.06 8.72
N THR A 114 7.11 -15.34 7.75
CA THR A 114 8.13 -16.39 7.88
C THR A 114 9.34 -15.80 8.57
N ASP A 115 9.65 -16.27 9.78
CA ASP A 115 10.73 -15.72 10.61
C ASP A 115 12.05 -16.51 10.39
N PRO A 116 13.11 -15.87 9.86
CA PRO A 116 14.42 -16.50 9.74
C PRO A 116 15.07 -16.86 11.08
N GLN A 117 14.75 -16.13 12.15
CA GLN A 117 15.28 -16.36 13.50
C GLN A 117 14.61 -17.56 14.18
N ASN A 118 13.39 -17.88 13.79
CA ASN A 118 12.63 -19.06 14.25
C ASN A 118 12.73 -20.26 13.29
N GLY A 119 13.85 -20.37 12.56
CA GLY A 119 14.09 -21.50 11.66
C GLY A 119 13.14 -21.57 10.46
N TRP A 120 12.70 -20.41 9.94
CA TRP A 120 11.76 -20.27 8.82
C TRP A 120 10.35 -20.82 9.11
N GLN A 121 9.96 -20.84 10.38
CA GLN A 121 8.57 -21.13 10.76
C GLN A 121 7.70 -19.88 10.68
N THR A 122 6.38 -20.08 10.56
CA THR A 122 5.41 -18.99 10.56
C THR A 122 5.25 -18.44 11.98
N SER A 123 5.59 -17.17 12.16
CA SER A 123 5.34 -16.39 13.38
C SER A 123 4.18 -15.42 13.13
N THR A 124 3.38 -15.16 14.17
CA THR A 124 2.26 -14.19 14.11
C THR A 124 2.63 -12.95 14.91
N GLU A 125 2.57 -11.78 14.28
CA GLU A 125 2.71 -10.49 14.94
C GLU A 125 1.38 -9.75 14.94
N LEU A 126 1.03 -9.18 16.09
CA LEU A 126 -0.19 -8.41 16.27
C LEU A 126 0.16 -6.92 16.20
N VAL A 127 -0.36 -6.24 15.19
CA VAL A 127 -0.25 -4.79 15.04
C VAL A 127 -1.57 -4.16 15.44
N GLU A 128 -1.55 -3.34 16.49
CA GLU A 128 -2.73 -2.67 17.04
C GLU A 128 -2.59 -1.15 16.90
N ASP A 129 -3.66 -0.48 16.47
CA ASP A 129 -3.76 0.99 16.49
C ASP A 129 -4.48 1.42 17.79
N PRO A 130 -3.75 1.89 18.82
CA PRO A 130 -4.34 2.21 20.11
C PRO A 130 -5.35 3.37 20.04
N GLU A 131 -5.17 4.33 19.14
CA GLU A 131 -6.10 5.46 18.98
C GLU A 131 -7.41 5.01 18.33
N ALA A 132 -7.32 4.17 17.30
CA ALA A 132 -8.49 3.61 16.64
C ALA A 132 -9.26 2.63 17.55
N ILE A 133 -8.56 1.84 18.36
CA ILE A 133 -9.17 0.93 19.36
C ILE A 133 -9.96 1.72 20.40
N LEU A 134 -9.40 2.83 20.90
CA LEU A 134 -10.07 3.65 21.92
C LEU A 134 -11.35 4.31 21.38
N ARG A 135 -11.39 4.61 20.07
CA ARG A 135 -12.52 5.27 19.42
C ARG A 135 -13.60 4.32 18.88
N TYR A 136 -13.21 3.15 18.38
CA TYR A 136 -14.11 2.24 17.65
C TYR A 136 -14.22 0.83 18.24
N GLY A 137 -13.44 0.53 19.28
CA GLY A 137 -13.32 -0.82 19.85
C GLY A 137 -12.35 -1.70 19.06
N ARG A 138 -11.99 -2.85 19.65
CA ARG A 138 -11.06 -3.81 19.04
C ARG A 138 -11.79 -4.66 17.99
N ASN A 139 -11.41 -4.51 16.73
CA ASN A 139 -11.89 -5.30 15.60
C ASN A 139 -10.68 -5.90 14.88
N LEU A 140 -10.54 -7.21 14.99
CA LEU A 140 -9.35 -7.94 14.57
C LEU A 140 -9.53 -8.53 13.18
N LEU A 141 -8.64 -8.18 12.27
CA LEU A 141 -8.49 -8.80 10.96
C LEU A 141 -7.35 -9.81 11.02
N LYS A 142 -7.62 -11.06 10.63
CA LYS A 142 -6.60 -12.10 10.49
C LYS A 142 -6.17 -12.18 9.04
N MET A 143 -4.86 -12.10 8.79
CA MET A 143 -4.28 -12.11 7.44
C MET A 143 -3.28 -13.23 7.24
#